data_AF-A0AAD0ANK9-F1
#
_entry.id   AF-A0AAD0ANK9-F1
#
_cell.length_a   1.000
_cell.length_b   1.000
_cell.length_c   1.000
_cell.angle_alpha   90.00
_cell.angle_beta   90.00
_cell.angle_gamma   90.00
#
_symmetry.space_group_name_H-M   'P 1'
#
loop_
_entity.id
_entity.type
_entity.pdbx_description
1 polymer ?
#
loop_
_entity_poly.entity_id
_entity_poly.type
_entity_poly.pdbx_seq_one_letter_code
_entity_poly.pdbx_strand_id
1 'polypeptide(L)'
;MQEFLFGAVFLVVIISGIFSFFEIAFIRKFFEIKSTKYIKLLKILEILFFLMIFFSEILFIALTFLYFLVLISDFKKKIISKEELIINTLFYFIDILLIILAMLLILGNLPSI
;
A
#
# COMPACT_ATOMS: atom_id res chain seq x y z
N MET A 1 16.65 20.56 -6.91
CA MET A 1 15.43 20.26 -6.12
C MET A 1 14.69 19.05 -6.67
N GLN A 2 14.36 19.02 -7.96
CA GLN A 2 13.66 17.90 -8.59
C GLN A 2 14.46 16.58 -8.57
N GLU A 3 15.77 16.63 -8.81
CA GLU A 3 16.66 15.44 -8.70
C GLU A 3 16.78 14.91 -7.27
N PHE A 4 16.78 15.81 -6.28
CA PHE A 4 16.81 15.43 -4.85
C PHE A 4 15.49 14.77 -4.42
N LEU A 5 14.35 15.34 -4.84
CA LEU A 5 13.03 14.74 -4.63
C LEU A 5 12.92 13.38 -5.31
N PHE A 6 13.41 13.24 -6.54
CA PHE A 6 13.44 11.96 -7.25
C PHE A 6 14.26 10.90 -6.50
N GLY A 7 15.48 11.26 -6.04
CA GLY A 7 16.32 10.36 -5.25
C GLY A 7 15.69 9.95 -3.92
N ALA A 8 15.04 10.88 -3.22
CA ALA A 8 14.36 10.61 -1.95
C ALA A 8 13.16 9.67 -2.16
N VAL A 9 12.30 9.92 -3.15
CA VAL A 9 11.16 9.06 -3.49
C VAL A 9 11.65 7.67 -3.90
N PHE A 10 12.70 7.59 -4.71
CA PHE A 10 13.28 6.31 -5.14
C PHE A 10 13.80 5.47 -3.97
N LEU A 11 14.47 6.10 -3.01
CA LEU A 11 14.97 5.44 -1.80
C LEU A 11 13.83 4.92 -0.92
N VAL A 12 12.75 5.71 -0.76
CA VAL A 12 11.55 5.28 -0.02
C VAL A 12 10.87 4.09 -0.70
N VAL A 13 10.77 4.08 -2.03
CA VAL A 13 10.20 2.94 -2.78
C VAL A 13 11.02 1.66 -2.58
N ILE A 14 12.36 1.75 -2.60
CA ILE A 14 13.22 0.59 -2.34
C ILE A 14 13.01 0.06 -0.93
N ILE A 15 12.98 0.94 0.07
CA ILE A 15 12.77 0.54 1.46
C ILE A 15 11.38 -0.08 1.64
N SER A 16 10.33 0.55 1.12
CA SER A 16 8.94 0.02 1.13
C SER A 16 8.86 -1.36 0.47
N GLY A 17 9.55 -1.57 -0.66
CA GLY A 17 9.61 -2.87 -1.33
C GLY A 17 10.27 -3.96 -0.48
N ILE A 18 11.31 -3.63 0.28
CA ILE A 18 11.96 -4.58 1.21
C ILE A 18 11.03 -4.89 2.39
N PHE A 19 10.40 -3.87 2.98
CA PHE A 19 9.45 -4.05 4.08
C PHE A 19 8.23 -4.88 3.66
N SER A 20 7.76 -4.70 2.43
CA SER A 20 6.64 -5.46 1.86
C SER A 20 6.86 -6.98 1.91
N PHE A 21 8.10 -7.46 1.68
CA PHE A 21 8.43 -8.88 1.77
C PHE A 21 8.29 -9.42 3.20
N PHE A 22 8.82 -8.66 4.18
CA PHE A 22 8.69 -9.01 5.60
C PHE A 22 7.24 -8.98 6.05
N GLU A 23 6.46 -8.03 5.56
CA GLU A 23 5.05 -7.88 5.91
C GLU A 23 4.21 -9.05 5.41
N ILE A 24 4.39 -9.47 4.15
CA ILE A 24 3.74 -10.67 3.61
C ILE A 24 4.09 -11.91 4.44
N ALA A 25 5.36 -12.07 4.79
CA ALA A 25 5.83 -13.20 5.59
C ALA A 25 5.25 -13.16 7.02
N PHE A 26 5.22 -11.99 7.64
CA PHE A 26 4.65 -11.75 8.96
C PHE A 26 3.16 -12.06 8.98
N ILE A 27 2.39 -11.47 8.07
CA ILE A 27 0.94 -11.66 8.00
C ILE A 27 0.58 -13.13 7.81
N ARG A 28 1.27 -13.82 6.90
CA ARG A 28 1.03 -15.24 6.63
C ARG A 28 1.32 -16.12 7.85
N LYS A 29 2.38 -15.79 8.62
CA LYS A 29 2.80 -16.56 9.78
C LYS A 29 1.93 -16.29 11.02
N PHE A 30 1.54 -15.03 11.24
CA PHE A 30 0.81 -14.60 12.44
C PHE A 30 -0.70 -14.77 12.32
N PHE A 31 -1.27 -14.54 11.14
CA PHE A 31 -2.72 -14.59 10.93
C PHE A 31 -3.18 -15.84 10.16
N GLU A 32 -2.27 -16.79 9.90
CA GLU A 32 -2.55 -18.06 9.21
C GLU A 32 -3.37 -17.90 7.90
N ILE A 33 -3.14 -16.80 7.19
CA ILE A 33 -3.91 -16.46 5.99
C ILE A 33 -3.64 -17.49 4.89
N LYS A 34 -4.71 -18.01 4.29
CA LYS A 34 -4.62 -19.05 3.25
C LYS A 34 -4.18 -18.46 1.91
N SER A 35 -4.64 -17.25 1.60
CA SER A 35 -4.38 -16.58 0.32
C SER A 35 -3.54 -15.31 0.47
N THR A 36 -2.39 -15.26 -0.20
CA THR A 36 -1.58 -14.03 -0.30
C THR A 36 -2.00 -13.12 -1.45
N LYS A 37 -3.06 -13.46 -2.19
CA LYS A 37 -3.49 -12.75 -3.42
C LYS A 37 -3.69 -11.26 -3.16
N TYR A 38 -4.46 -10.94 -2.11
CA TYR A 38 -4.86 -9.57 -1.80
C TYR A 38 -3.72 -8.77 -1.19
N ILE A 39 -2.88 -9.39 -0.36
CA ILE A 39 -1.67 -8.75 0.16
C ILE A 39 -0.72 -8.37 -0.99
N LYS A 40 -0.52 -9.26 -1.97
CA LYS A 40 0.26 -8.92 -3.17
C LYS A 40 -0.36 -7.76 -3.96
N LEU A 41 -1.68 -7.77 -4.12
CA LEU A 41 -2.39 -6.69 -4.82
C LEU A 41 -2.27 -5.36 -4.07
N LEU A 42 -2.30 -5.42 -2.75
CA LEU A 42 -2.13 -4.29 -1.86
C LEU A 42 -0.73 -3.67 -2.00
N LYS A 43 0.33 -4.49 -2.08
CA LYS A 43 1.70 -4.01 -2.28
C LYS A 43 1.94 -3.37 -3.64
N ILE A 44 1.25 -3.85 -4.69
CA ILE A 44 1.25 -3.16 -5.99
C ILE A 44 0.59 -1.79 -5.85
N LEU A 45 -0.50 -1.69 -5.08
CA LEU A 45 -1.21 -0.44 -4.83
C LEU A 45 -0.35 0.58 -4.05
N GLU A 46 0.45 0.10 -3.09
CA GLU A 46 1.40 0.91 -2.31
C GLU A 46 2.47 1.56 -3.22
N ILE A 47 3.08 0.77 -4.11
CA ILE A 47 4.07 1.28 -5.08
C ILE A 47 3.44 2.31 -6.04
N LEU A 48 2.22 2.03 -6.50
CA LEU A 48 1.46 2.96 -7.35
C LEU A 48 1.16 4.29 -6.64
N PHE A 49 0.97 4.27 -5.33
CA PHE A 49 0.76 5.50 -4.56
C PHE A 49 2.01 6.39 -4.55
N PHE A 50 3.20 5.82 -4.36
CA PHE A 50 4.45 6.59 -4.48
C PHE A 50 4.67 7.13 -5.89
N LEU A 51 4.26 6.37 -6.91
CA LEU A 51 4.26 6.80 -8.30
C LEU A 51 3.20 7.86 -8.60
N MET A 52 2.23 8.10 -7.72
CA MET A 52 1.19 9.11 -7.89
C MET A 52 1.78 10.53 -7.98
N ILE A 53 2.98 10.77 -7.44
CA ILE A 53 3.72 12.03 -7.67
C ILE A 53 3.91 12.31 -9.17
N PHE A 54 3.91 11.27 -10.02
CA PHE A 54 4.09 11.36 -11.47
C PHE A 54 2.80 11.11 -12.28
N PHE A 55 1.71 10.64 -11.66
CA PHE A 55 0.46 10.24 -12.33
C PHE A 55 -0.76 10.97 -11.73
N SER A 56 -1.95 10.84 -12.33
CA SER A 56 -3.15 11.52 -11.81
C SER A 56 -3.74 10.82 -10.58
N GLU A 57 -4.23 11.61 -9.64
CA GLU A 57 -4.90 11.14 -8.40
C GLU A 57 -6.11 10.25 -8.70
N ILE A 58 -6.78 10.50 -9.83
CA ILE A 58 -7.96 9.77 -10.31
C ILE A 58 -7.64 8.29 -10.57
N LEU A 59 -6.45 7.99 -11.12
CA LEU A 59 -6.04 6.61 -11.37
C LEU A 59 -5.89 5.83 -10.06
N PHE A 60 -5.34 6.46 -9.03
CA PHE A 60 -5.18 5.83 -7.72
C PHE A 60 -6.54 5.54 -7.07
N ILE A 61 -7.47 6.51 -7.11
CA ILE A 61 -8.83 6.33 -6.59
C ILE A 61 -9.54 5.18 -7.31
N ALA A 62 -9.42 5.12 -8.64
CA ALA A 62 -10.03 4.06 -9.44
C ALA A 62 -9.46 2.66 -9.10
N LEU A 63 -8.15 2.53 -8.94
CA LEU A 63 -7.49 1.27 -8.61
C LEU A 63 -7.81 0.81 -7.17
N THR A 64 -7.87 1.76 -6.24
CA THR A 64 -8.33 1.52 -4.86
C THR A 64 -9.76 0.98 -4.86
N PHE A 65 -10.65 1.61 -5.62
CA PHE A 65 -12.05 1.18 -5.70
C PHE A 65 -12.14 -0.23 -6.30
N LEU A 66 -11.35 -0.52 -7.33
CA LEU A 66 -11.26 -1.84 -7.94
C LEU A 66 -10.74 -2.91 -6.95
N TYR A 67 -9.73 -2.58 -6.14
CA TYR A 67 -9.25 -3.47 -5.07
C TYR A 67 -10.38 -3.87 -4.12
N PHE A 68 -11.12 -2.89 -3.59
CA PHE A 68 -12.23 -3.17 -2.67
C PHE A 68 -13.39 -3.89 -3.34
N LEU A 69 -13.71 -3.59 -4.60
CA LEU A 69 -14.72 -4.34 -5.35
C LEU A 69 -14.36 -5.82 -5.47
N VAL A 70 -13.10 -6.12 -5.82
CA VAL A 70 -12.62 -7.51 -5.91
C VAL A 70 -12.67 -8.19 -4.54
N LEU A 71 -12.21 -7.50 -3.48
CA LEU A 71 -12.20 -8.03 -2.11
C LEU A 71 -13.63 -8.34 -1.61
N ILE A 72 -14.57 -7.42 -1.79
CA ILE A 72 -15.99 -7.59 -1.40
C ILE A 72 -16.67 -8.67 -2.25
N SER A 73 -16.37 -8.73 -3.56
CA SER A 73 -16.90 -9.75 -4.46
C SER A 73 -16.47 -11.16 -4.03
N ASP A 74 -15.18 -11.33 -3.74
CA ASP A 74 -14.62 -12.63 -3.32
C ASP A 74 -15.12 -13.00 -1.90
N PHE A 75 -15.38 -12.02 -1.02
CA PHE A 75 -16.05 -12.25 0.26
C PHE A 75 -17.50 -12.72 0.08
N LYS A 76 -18.28 -12.08 -0.79
CA LYS A 76 -19.67 -12.50 -1.11
C LYS A 76 -19.72 -13.92 -1.66
N LYS A 77 -18.72 -14.32 -2.44
CA LYS A 77 -18.55 -15.68 -2.97
C LYS A 77 -18.03 -16.68 -1.94
N LYS A 78 -17.79 -16.28 -0.69
CA LYS A 78 -17.19 -17.08 0.39
C LYS A 78 -15.82 -17.67 0.01
N ILE A 79 -15.10 -17.01 -0.90
CA ILE A 79 -13.73 -17.40 -1.27
C ILE A 79 -12.76 -17.01 -0.16
N ILE A 80 -13.00 -15.86 0.49
CA ILE A 80 -12.25 -15.38 1.64
C ILE A 80 -13.09 -15.36 2.91
N SER A 81 -12.45 -15.54 4.06
CA SER A 81 -13.11 -15.49 5.36
C SER A 81 -13.35 -14.05 5.83
N LYS A 82 -14.12 -13.89 6.91
CA LYS A 82 -14.34 -12.58 7.54
C LYS A 82 -13.05 -12.02 8.12
N GLU A 83 -12.23 -12.89 8.71
CA GLU A 83 -10.92 -12.55 9.25
C GLU A 83 -10.00 -12.05 8.13
N GLU A 84 -9.94 -12.77 7.01
CA GLU A 84 -9.13 -12.36 5.86
C GLU A 84 -9.60 -11.02 5.27
N LEU A 85 -10.92 -10.77 5.21
CA LEU A 85 -11.47 -9.48 4.80
C LEU A 85 -11.01 -8.35 5.73
N ILE A 86 -11.12 -8.56 7.04
CA ILE A 86 -10.73 -7.56 8.06
C ILE A 86 -9.23 -7.27 7.97
N ILE A 87 -8.39 -8.31 7.89
CA ILE A 87 -6.94 -8.16 7.84
C ILE A 87 -6.53 -7.39 6.57
N ASN A 88 -7.02 -7.80 5.39
CA ASN A 88 -6.68 -7.12 4.14
C ASN A 88 -7.18 -5.66 4.09
N THR A 89 -8.29 -5.36 4.76
CA THR A 89 -8.80 -3.99 4.90
C THR A 89 -7.94 -3.18 5.87
N LEU A 90 -7.57 -3.75 7.00
CA LEU A 90 -6.77 -3.08 8.04
C LEU A 90 -5.36 -2.77 7.54
N PHE A 91 -4.72 -3.71 6.84
CA PHE A 91 -3.42 -3.48 6.21
C PHE A 91 -3.47 -2.37 5.16
N TYR A 92 -4.55 -2.26 4.38
CA TYR A 92 -4.72 -1.14 3.46
C TYR A 92 -4.72 0.23 4.17
N PHE A 93 -5.41 0.34 5.31
CA PHE A 93 -5.40 1.58 6.08
C PHE A 93 -4.04 1.87 6.71
N ILE A 94 -3.33 0.84 7.19
CA ILE A 94 -1.96 0.98 7.71
C ILE A 94 -1.03 1.50 6.60
N ASP A 95 -1.08 0.92 5.41
CA ASP A 95 -0.25 1.33 4.28
C ASP A 95 -0.47 2.82 3.94
N ILE A 96 -1.73 3.27 3.84
CA ILE A 96 -2.03 4.70 3.62
C ILE A 96 -1.47 5.58 4.74
N LEU A 97 -1.68 5.17 6.00
CA LEU A 97 -1.27 5.97 7.15
C LEU A 97 0.25 6.11 7.19
N LEU A 98 0.98 5.04 6.91
CA LEU A 98 2.45 5.06 6.79
C LEU A 98 2.90 5.98 5.67
N ILE A 99 2.22 5.97 4.53
CA ILE A 99 2.59 6.86 3.42
C ILE A 99 2.32 8.33 3.77
N ILE A 100 1.16 8.66 4.34
CA ILE A 100 0.85 10.03 4.77
C ILE A 100 1.91 10.52 5.77
N LEU A 101 2.30 9.67 6.72
CA LEU A 101 3.34 9.97 7.69
C LEU A 101 4.71 10.18 7.01
N ALA A 102 5.08 9.33 6.05
CA ALA A 102 6.31 9.48 5.27
C ALA A 102 6.32 10.78 4.46
N MET A 103 5.21 11.13 3.81
CA MET A 103 5.07 12.39 3.09
C MET A 103 5.20 13.60 4.02
N LEU A 104 4.54 13.59 5.18
CA LEU A 104 4.67 14.64 6.20
C LEU A 104 6.11 14.81 6.67
N LEU A 105 6.84 13.72 6.89
CA LEU A 105 8.24 13.76 7.29
C LEU A 105 9.14 14.34 6.19
N ILE A 106 8.89 13.99 4.93
CA ILE A 106 9.66 14.49 3.78
C ILE A 106 9.35 15.98 3.54
N LEU A 107 8.08 16.38 3.52
CA LEU A 107 7.68 17.76 3.27
C LEU A 107 7.95 18.69 4.47
N GLY A 108 7.77 18.19 5.69
CA GLY A 108 7.93 18.97 6.92
C GLY A 108 9.39 19.28 7.26
N ASN A 109 10.34 18.47 6.77
CA ASN A 109 11.78 18.71 6.91
C ASN A 109 12.41 19.39 5.69
N LEU A 110 11.64 19.76 4.66
CA LEU A 110 12.16 20.61 3.60
C LEU A 110 12.45 22.00 4.18
N PRO A 111 13.66 22.58 4.01
CA PRO A 111 13.90 23.96 4.39
C PRO A 111 12.87 24.86 3.70
N SER A 112 12.17 25.69 4.48
CA SER A 112 11.27 26.70 3.96
C SER A 112 12.06 27.59 3.00
N ILE A 113 11.67 27.58 1.73
CA ILE A 113 12.21 28.49 0.72
C ILE A 113 11.53 29.84 0.86
#